data_AF-A0AAU6ZTN8-F1
#
_entry.id   AF-A0AAU6ZTN8-F1
#
_cell.length_a   1.000
_cell.length_b   1.000
_cell.length_c   1.000
_cell.angle_alpha   90.00
_cell.angle_beta   90.00
_cell.angle_gamma   90.00
#
_symmetry.space_group_name_H-M   'P 1'
#
loop_
_entity.id
_entity.type
_entity.pdbx_description
1 polymer ?
#
loop_
_entity_poly.entity_id
_entity_poly.type
_entity_poly.pdbx_seq_one_letter_code
_entity_poly.pdbx_strand_id
1 'polypeptide(L)' 'MKISVSLPDEDVAVLDDFARTTGLSSRSAALHHAVRMLRLPELEQDYEAAWKEWEASANHAAWSGTAADGLGDAAR' A
#
# COMPACT_ATOMS: atom_id res chain seq x y z
N MET A 1 11.45 19.85 7.00
CA MET A 1 12.51 20.49 6.20
C MET A 1 11.93 20.85 4.83
N LYS A 2 12.24 22.04 4.29
CA LYS A 2 11.81 22.45 2.93
C LYS A 2 12.98 22.33 1.97
N ILE A 3 12.73 21.82 0.77
CA ILE A 3 13.70 21.70 -0.31
C ILE A 3 13.12 22.32 -1.57
N SER A 4 13.98 22.91 -2.41
CA SER A 4 13.61 23.35 -3.76
C SER A 4 14.13 22.31 -4.75
N VAL A 5 13.28 21.92 -5.69
CA VAL A 5 13.53 20.83 -6.64
C VAL A 5 12.97 21.24 -7.99
N SER A 6 13.74 20.99 -9.05
CA SER A 6 13.30 21.16 -10.44
C SER A 6 12.96 19.79 -11.01
N LEU A 7 11.76 19.67 -11.58
CA LEU A 7 11.26 18.46 -12.24
C LEU A 7 10.73 18.83 -13.63
N PRO A 8 10.81 17.91 -14.61
CA PRO A 8 10.08 18.03 -15.87
C PRO A 8 8.57 18.17 -15.63
N ASP A 9 7.88 18.81 -16.57
CA ASP A 9 6.43 19.03 -16.48
C ASP A 9 5.67 17.69 -16.44
N GLU A 10 6.14 16.66 -17.15
CA GLU A 10 5.54 15.33 -17.12
C GLU A 10 5.58 14.69 -15.72
N ASP A 11 6.68 14.84 -14.99
CA ASP A 11 6.85 14.27 -13.65
C ASP A 11 5.95 14.98 -12.63
N VAL A 12 5.79 16.30 -12.79
CA VAL A 12 4.86 17.08 -11.97
C VAL A 12 3.41 16.64 -12.24
N ALA A 13 3.05 16.38 -13.50
CA ALA A 13 1.72 15.90 -13.86
C ALA A 13 1.40 14.53 -13.22
N VAL A 14 2.38 13.61 -13.20
CA VAL A 14 2.25 12.31 -12.51
C VAL A 14 2.03 12.50 -11.01
N LEU A 15 2.81 13.35 -10.36
CA LEU A 15 2.65 13.64 -8.93
C LEU A 15 1.28 14.26 -8.60
N ASP A 16 0.78 15.14 -9.46
CA ASP A 16 -0.52 15.77 -9.30
C ASP A 16 -1.67 14.77 -9.46
N ASP A 17 -1.57 13.87 -10.44
CA ASP A 17 -2.56 12.81 -10.62
C ASP A 17 -2.57 11.83 -9.46
N PHE A 18 -1.38 11.39 -9.03
CA PHE A 18 -1.24 10.55 -7.85
C PHE A 18 -1.84 11.21 -6.61
N ALA A 19 -1.56 12.50 -6.38
CA ALA A 19 -2.11 13.22 -5.23
C ALA A 19 -3.64 13.27 -5.26
N ARG A 20 -4.26 13.51 -6.43
CA ARG A 20 -5.72 13.53 -6.58
C ARG A 20 -6.34 12.17 -6.34
N THR A 21 -5.81 11.12 -6.96
CA THR A 21 -6.39 9.77 -6.92
C THR A 21 -6.29 9.15 -5.52
N THR A 22 -5.24 9.47 -4.77
CA THR A 22 -5.02 8.97 -3.40
C THR A 22 -5.54 9.92 -2.31
N GLY A 23 -6.12 11.06 -2.68
CA GLY A 23 -6.67 12.04 -1.72
C GLY A 23 -5.61 12.77 -0.89
N LEU A 24 -4.37 12.89 -1.39
CA LEU A 24 -3.30 13.60 -0.69
C LEU A 24 -3.46 15.11 -0.82
N SER A 25 -3.19 15.81 0.28
CA SER A 25 -3.44 17.25 0.41
C SER A 25 -2.42 18.15 -0.29
N SER A 26 -1.29 17.61 -0.78
CA SER A 26 -0.25 18.42 -1.44
C SER A 26 0.73 17.61 -2.28
N ARG A 27 1.42 18.28 -3.22
CA ARG A 27 2.56 17.72 -3.96
C ARG A 27 3.69 17.23 -3.06
N SER A 28 3.94 17.92 -1.94
CA SER A 28 4.94 17.46 -0.97
C SER A 28 4.52 16.17 -0.27
N ALA A 29 3.22 15.95 -0.05
CA ALA A 29 2.72 14.68 0.48
C ALA A 29 2.89 13.55 -0.55
N ALA A 30 2.59 13.80 -1.83
CA ALA A 30 2.84 12.85 -2.91
C ALA A 30 4.34 12.51 -3.06
N LEU A 31 5.22 13.52 -3.05
CA LEU A 31 6.67 13.30 -3.13
C LEU A 31 7.20 12.54 -1.91
N HIS A 32 6.69 12.83 -0.71
CA HIS A 32 7.06 12.09 0.49
C HIS A 32 6.59 10.63 0.43
N HIS A 33 5.42 10.36 -0.15
CA HIS A 33 4.96 9.00 -0.42
C HIS A 33 5.89 8.27 -1.39
N ALA A 34 6.26 8.89 -2.51
CA ALA A 34 7.22 8.33 -3.47
C ALA A 34 8.58 8.01 -2.82
N VAL A 35 9.11 8.91 -1.98
CA VAL A 35 10.37 8.66 -1.25
C VAL A 35 10.26 7.47 -0.29
N ARG A 36 9.09 7.23 0.31
CA ARG A 36 8.88 6.02 1.13
C ARG A 36 8.90 4.76 0.27
N MET A 37 8.30 4.79 -0.91
CA MET A 37 8.31 3.66 -1.85
C MET A 37 9.75 3.30 -2.28
N LEU A 38 10.65 4.28 -2.40
CA LEU A 38 12.07 4.00 -2.69
C LEU A 38 12.77 3.15 -1.62
N ARG A 39 12.24 3.07 -0.39
CA ARG A 39 12.81 2.22 0.68
C ARG A 39 12.35 0.77 0.60
N LEU A 40 11.32 0.50 -0.20
CA LEU A 40 10.70 -0.81 -0.31
C LEU A 40 10.59 -1.18 -1.81
N PRO A 41 11.73 -1.23 -2.54
CA PRO A 41 11.71 -1.42 -4.00
C PRO A 41 11.21 -2.80 -4.45
N GLU A 42 11.23 -3.78 -3.55
CA GLU A 42 10.81 -5.16 -3.81
C GLU A 42 9.49 -5.49 -3.10
N LEU A 43 8.78 -4.50 -2.54
CA LEU A 43 7.60 -4.73 -1.69
C LEU A 43 6.53 -5.58 -2.36
N GLU A 44 6.28 -5.33 -3.66
CA GLU A 44 5.32 -6.11 -4.44
C GLU A 44 5.74 -7.58 -4.56
N GLN A 45 7.04 -7.83 -4.80
CA GLN A 45 7.59 -9.18 -4.90
C GLN A 45 7.61 -9.88 -3.54
N ASP A 46 7.95 -9.14 -2.48
CA ASP A 46 7.95 -9.63 -1.10
C ASP A 46 6.54 -10.05 -0.68
N TYR A 47 5.52 -9.24 -1.00
CA TYR A 47 4.13 -9.61 -0.75
C TYR A 47 3.70 -10.83 -1.57
N GLU A 48 4.08 -10.91 -2.84
CA GLU A 48 3.77 -12.08 -3.67
C GLU A 48 4.40 -13.37 -3.09
N ALA A 49 5.67 -13.30 -2.68
CA ALA A 49 6.37 -14.41 -2.05
C ALA A 49 5.73 -14.79 -0.71
N ALA A 50 5.39 -13.81 0.13
CA ALA A 50 4.73 -14.05 1.41
C ALA A 50 3.35 -14.70 1.25
N TRP A 51 2.58 -14.29 0.24
CA TRP A 51 1.30 -14.94 -0.07
C TRP A 51 1.49 -16.38 -0.52
N LYS A 52 2.46 -16.66 -1.40
CA LYS A 52 2.78 -18.02 -1.85
C LYS A 52 3.22 -18.92 -0.69
N GLU A 53 4.06 -18.40 0.20
CA GLU A 53 4.48 -19.12 1.41
C GLU A 53 3.29 -19.41 2.33
N TRP A 54 2.44 -18.41 2.56
CA TRP A 54 1.23 -18.57 3.37
C TRP A 54 0.28 -19.63 2.80
N GLU A 55 -0.05 -19.56 1.51
CA GLU A 55 -0.94 -20.51 0.83
C GLU A 55 -0.39 -21.94 0.85
N ALA A 56 0.93 -22.11 0.73
CA ALA A 56 1.58 -23.41 0.83
C ALA A 56 1.64 -23.95 2.28
N SER A 57 1.40 -23.11 3.28
CA SER A 57 1.49 -23.49 4.69
C SER A 57 0.22 -24.17 5.20
N ALA A 58 0.37 -25.04 6.20
CA ALA A 58 -0.76 -25.59 6.93
C ALA A 58 -1.57 -24.52 7.68
N ASN A 59 -0.99 -23.34 7.91
CA ASN A 59 -1.65 -22.23 8.60
C ASN A 59 -2.80 -21.67 7.76
N HIS A 60 -2.69 -21.60 6.43
CA HIS A 60 -3.77 -21.09 5.59
C HIS A 60 -5.09 -21.84 5.85
N ALA A 61 -5.05 -23.18 5.86
CA ALA A 61 -6.22 -24.01 6.16
C ALA A 61 -6.69 -23.86 7.62
N ALA A 62 -5.74 -23.81 8.58
CA ALA A 62 -6.06 -23.68 10.00
C ALA A 62 -6.77 -22.36 10.35
N TRP A 63 -6.40 -21.26 9.67
CA TRP A 63 -6.98 -19.93 9.88
C TRP A 63 -8.22 -19.64 9.03
N SER A 64 -8.46 -20.41 7.96
CA SER A 64 -9.62 -20.19 7.07
C SER A 64 -10.97 -20.28 7.81
N GLY A 65 -11.08 -21.16 8.81
CA GLY A 65 -12.33 -21.39 9.54
C GLY A 65 -12.76 -20.24 10.45
N THR A 66 -11.84 -19.38 10.87
CA THR A 66 -12.11 -18.27 11.81
C THR A 66 -12.50 -16.97 11.11
N ALA A 67 -12.51 -16.93 9.77
CA ALA A 67 -12.78 -15.72 8.99
C ALA A 67 -14.18 -15.12 9.24
N ALA A 68 -15.15 -15.93 9.68
CA ALA A 68 -16.52 -15.51 9.96
C ALA A 68 -16.84 -15.37 11.45
N ASP A 69 -15.85 -15.59 12.33
CA ASP A 69 -16.07 -15.51 13.78
C ASP A 69 -16.51 -14.09 14.16
N GLY A 70 -17.60 -13.99 14.95
CA GLY A 70 -18.15 -12.70 15.39
C GLY A 70 -18.99 -11.93 14.36
N LEU A 71 -19.17 -12.45 13.14
CA LEU A 71 -20.09 -11.88 12.14
C LEU A 71 -21.52 -12.43 12.26
N GLY A 72 -21.73 -13.47 13.07
CA GLY A 72 -23.05 -13.95 13.44
C GLY A 72 -23.72 -12.98 14.40
N ASP A 73 -24.89 -12.47 14.00
CA ASP A 73 -25.72 -11.51 14.73
C ASP A 73 -25.80 -11.89 16.22
N ALA A 74 -25.21 -11.07 17.09
CA ALA A 74 -25.43 -11.20 18.52
C ALA A 74 -26.93 -10.93 18.73
N ALA A 75 -27.70 -11.99 19.01
CA ALA A 75 -29.13 -11.91 19.24
C ALA A 75 -29.43 -10.70 20.14
N ARG A 76 -30.03 -9.67 19.52
CA ARG A 76 -30.45 -8.44 20.18
C ARG A 76 -31.70 -8.68 21.01
#